data_AF-A0A958J8P1-F1
#
_entry.id   AF-A0A958J8P1-F1
#
_cell.length_a   1.000
_cell.length_b   1.000
_cell.length_c   1.000
_cell.angle_alpha   90.00
_cell.angle_beta   90.00
_cell.angle_gamma   90.00
#
_symmetry.space_group_name_H-M   'P 1'
#
loop_
_entity.id
_entity.type
_entity.pdbx_description
1 polymer ?
#
loop_
_entity_poly.entity_id
_entity_poly.type
_entity_poly.pdbx_seq_one_letter_code
_entity_poly.pdbx_strand_id
1 'polypeptide(L)'
;LPDSSGISVIPDKIYYRGKDYHIEPKYAEPVKLRPEHAQIYINGKKMPLAELTVGDSMFISAASGHKSLYQIKPFLATESFSSWFKYRFPEVIPVDRIDLKVPKVPFTERFFHWLLIALLAAALLLLLLATLVYLYFSWRAGTSREPQRLYWIYRLSLMMLNQLGFERVIDTPLEYARETVDPQFGTELRQFVNIYHKSKYSPLQLAEEESRFVADFRKQFKEKVFGRYSYWEVLKNFTNFIRTLRFLLAR
;
A
#
# COMPACT_ATOMS: atom_id res chain seq x y z
N LEU A 1 9.46 7.83 47.44
CA LEU A 1 8.65 8.95 46.90
C LEU A 1 8.82 8.89 45.39
N PRO A 2 7.75 8.75 44.60
CA PRO A 2 7.89 8.64 43.15
C PRO A 2 8.60 9.89 42.65
N ASP A 3 9.71 9.70 41.94
CA ASP A 3 10.54 10.76 41.39
C ASP A 3 9.65 11.74 40.63
N SER A 4 9.53 12.96 41.14
CA SER A 4 8.90 14.07 40.46
C SER A 4 9.81 14.52 39.32
N SER A 5 9.99 13.66 38.32
CA SER A 5 10.74 13.95 37.12
C SER A 5 10.04 15.14 36.43
N GLY A 6 10.73 16.27 36.41
CA GLY A 6 10.24 17.46 35.73
C GLY A 6 10.01 17.17 34.25
N ILE A 7 9.09 17.91 33.64
CA ILE A 7 8.85 17.84 32.20
C ILE A 7 9.82 18.80 31.53
N SER A 8 10.64 18.31 30.61
CA SER A 8 11.48 19.19 29.78
C SER A 8 10.70 19.61 28.55
N VAL A 9 10.56 20.92 28.33
CA VAL A 9 9.82 21.48 27.19
C VAL A 9 10.65 22.53 26.47
N ILE A 10 10.53 22.60 25.15
CA ILE A 10 11.14 23.68 24.37
C ILE A 10 10.06 24.74 24.16
N PRO A 11 10.18 25.95 24.77
CA PRO A 11 9.14 26.96 24.67
C PRO A 11 9.19 27.66 23.31
N ASP A 12 8.04 27.74 22.65
CA ASP A 12 7.83 28.58 21.45
C ASP A 12 7.31 29.98 21.82
N LYS A 13 6.50 30.05 22.87
CA LYS A 13 5.87 31.29 23.35
C LYS A 13 5.83 31.33 24.88
N ILE A 14 6.15 32.49 25.45
CA ILE A 14 6.10 32.75 26.89
C ILE A 14 5.26 33.99 27.16
N TYR A 15 4.24 33.85 28.00
CA TYR A 15 3.48 34.97 28.53
C TYR A 15 4.05 35.38 29.90
N TYR A 16 4.56 36.61 30.00
CA TYR A 16 5.16 37.12 31.23
C TYR A 16 4.72 38.56 31.50
N ARG A 17 4.20 38.81 32.71
CA ARG A 17 3.75 40.14 33.18
C ARG A 17 2.88 40.90 32.17
N GLY A 18 1.87 40.23 31.60
CA GLY A 18 0.92 40.88 30.70
C GLY A 18 1.34 40.92 29.23
N LYS A 19 2.52 40.41 28.88
CA LYS A 19 3.08 40.48 27.52
C LYS A 19 3.44 39.10 27.00
N ASP A 20 3.18 38.91 25.70
CA ASP A 20 3.56 37.74 24.94
C ASP A 20 4.97 37.92 24.35
N TYR A 21 5.81 36.90 24.51
CA TYR A 21 7.15 36.83 23.94
C TYR A 21 7.29 35.57 23.11
N HIS A 22 7.69 35.72 21.85
CA HIS A 22 8.00 34.62 20.95
C HIS A 22 9.49 34.27 21.04
N ILE A 23 9.80 32.98 21.07
CA ILE A 23 11.16 32.46 21.11
C ILE A 23 11.40 31.78 19.77
N GLU A 24 12.34 32.30 18.98
CA GLU A 24 12.71 31.65 17.73
C GLU A 24 13.31 30.26 18.01
N PRO A 25 12.94 29.23 17.24
CA PRO A 25 13.36 27.84 17.48
C PRO A 25 14.88 27.66 17.59
N LYS A 26 15.66 28.47 16.87
CA LYS A 26 17.12 28.45 16.88
C LYS A 26 17.73 28.81 18.24
N TYR A 27 17.00 29.56 19.07
CA TYR A 27 17.44 30.04 20.37
C TYR A 27 16.62 29.44 21.53
N ALA A 28 15.74 28.48 21.22
CA ALA A 28 14.90 27.82 22.21
C ALA A 28 15.70 26.71 22.89
N GLU A 29 15.94 26.87 24.20
CA GLU A 29 16.56 25.84 25.02
C GLU A 29 15.51 25.07 25.83
N PRO A 30 15.74 23.78 26.13
CA PRO A 30 14.82 23.00 26.96
C PRO A 30 14.72 23.58 28.38
N VAL A 31 13.49 23.77 28.84
CA VAL A 31 13.16 24.28 30.18
C VAL A 31 12.56 23.16 31.00
N LYS A 32 13.07 22.95 32.21
CA LYS A 32 12.53 21.95 33.15
C LYS A 32 11.36 22.56 33.91
N LEU A 33 10.17 22.01 33.72
CA LEU A 33 8.96 22.35 34.47
C LEU A 33 8.77 21.33 35.59
N ARG A 34 8.56 21.81 36.82
CA ARG A 34 8.20 20.97 37.96
C ARG A 34 6.76 21.24 38.35
N PRO A 35 5.82 20.33 38.05
CA PRO A 35 4.45 20.54 38.45
C PRO A 35 4.32 20.42 39.98
N GLU A 36 3.58 21.33 40.60
CA GLU A 36 3.35 21.35 42.05
C GLU A 36 2.53 20.12 42.49
N HIS A 37 1.65 19.65 41.61
CA HIS A 37 0.92 18.40 41.77
C HIS A 37 1.34 17.40 40.68
N ALA A 38 1.40 16.11 41.00
CA ALA A 38 1.71 15.05 40.02
C ALA A 38 0.55 14.79 39.04
N GLN A 39 -0.10 15.84 38.55
CA GLN A 39 -1.33 15.83 37.78
C GLN A 39 -1.19 16.77 36.58
N ILE A 40 -1.63 16.30 35.42
CA ILE A 40 -1.66 17.04 34.15
C ILE A 40 -3.06 17.00 33.57
N TYR A 41 -3.39 17.95 32.71
CA TYR A 41 -4.67 18.00 32.01
C TYR A 41 -4.47 17.65 30.54
N ILE A 42 -4.96 16.49 30.09
CA ILE A 42 -4.93 16.09 28.68
C ILE A 42 -6.30 16.36 28.08
N ASN A 43 -6.39 17.30 27.14
CA ASN A 43 -7.66 17.72 26.51
C ASN A 43 -8.75 18.05 27.55
N GLY A 44 -8.37 18.71 28.66
CA GLY A 44 -9.27 19.08 29.76
C GLY A 44 -9.54 17.98 30.79
N LYS A 45 -9.09 16.74 30.57
CA LYS A 45 -9.22 15.64 31.54
C LYS A 45 -7.97 15.54 32.42
N LYS A 46 -8.18 15.49 33.74
CA LYS A 46 -7.12 15.33 34.74
C LYS A 46 -6.56 13.91 34.72
N MET A 47 -5.25 13.76 34.60
CA MET A 47 -4.53 12.48 34.57
C MET A 47 -3.26 12.53 35.43
N PRO A 48 -2.80 11.40 36.01
CA PRO A 48 -1.50 11.32 36.67
C PRO A 48 -0.36 11.59 35.69
N LEU A 49 0.69 12.27 36.14
CA LEU A 49 1.89 12.52 35.33
C LEU A 49 2.56 11.21 34.83
N ALA A 50 2.48 10.15 35.64
CA ALA A 50 3.03 8.83 35.30
C ALA A 50 2.35 8.16 34.09
N GLU A 51 1.13 8.56 33.73
CA GLU A 51 0.38 8.03 32.58
C GLU A 51 0.67 8.80 31.28
N LEU A 52 1.58 9.78 31.32
CA LEU A 52 1.95 10.57 30.15
C LEU A 52 2.81 9.77 29.18
N THR A 53 2.25 9.39 28.04
CA THR A 53 3.03 8.90 26.90
C THR A 53 3.45 10.09 26.03
N VAL A 54 4.74 10.37 25.93
CA VAL A 54 5.25 11.44 25.05
C VAL A 54 5.00 11.05 23.59
N GLY A 55 4.41 11.96 22.82
CA GLY A 55 4.16 11.77 21.39
C GLY A 55 4.61 13.00 20.59
N ASP A 56 4.94 12.80 19.32
CA ASP A 56 5.64 13.76 18.46
C ASP A 56 4.88 15.07 18.15
N SER A 57 3.64 15.21 18.59
CA SER A 57 2.78 16.37 18.28
C SER A 57 2.00 16.86 19.49
N MET A 58 2.62 17.03 20.66
CA MET A 58 1.93 17.58 21.82
C MET A 58 2.15 19.09 21.95
N PHE A 59 1.07 19.86 22.06
CA PHE A 59 1.15 21.26 22.48
C PHE A 59 1.03 21.33 23.99
N ILE A 60 2.08 21.87 24.63
CA ILE A 60 2.16 22.00 26.08
C ILE A 60 1.91 23.47 26.45
N SER A 61 0.90 23.72 27.26
CA SER A 61 0.68 25.01 27.90
C SER A 61 0.88 24.83 29.39
N ALA A 62 1.71 25.67 30.00
CA ALA A 62 1.97 25.64 31.43
C ALA A 62 1.73 27.02 32.04
N ALA A 63 1.11 27.04 33.23
CA ALA A 63 0.84 28.24 33.99
C ALA A 63 1.41 28.12 35.40
N SER A 64 1.96 29.23 35.91
CA SER A 64 2.52 29.30 37.27
C SER A 64 2.21 30.65 37.92
N GLY A 65 1.67 30.60 39.13
CA GLY A 65 1.51 31.71 40.07
C GLY A 65 2.47 31.61 41.26
N HIS A 66 3.49 30.75 41.17
CA HIS A 66 4.40 30.50 42.28
C HIS A 66 5.15 31.76 42.71
N LYS A 67 5.20 32.04 44.03
CA LYS A 67 5.71 33.31 44.57
C LYS A 67 7.15 33.63 44.17
N SER A 68 7.98 32.61 43.96
CA SER A 68 9.38 32.78 43.53
C SER A 68 9.51 33.48 42.17
N LEU A 69 8.53 33.33 41.28
CA LEU A 69 8.56 33.95 39.95
C LEU A 69 8.29 35.47 40.01
N TYR A 70 7.63 35.97 41.06
CA TYR A 70 7.43 37.42 41.23
C TYR A 70 8.73 38.17 41.55
N GLN A 71 9.73 37.47 42.09
CA GLN A 71 11.04 38.05 42.43
C GLN A 71 11.93 38.24 41.20
N ILE A 72 11.58 37.64 40.06
CA ILE A 72 12.32 37.81 38.80
C ILE A 72 12.18 39.27 38.35
N LYS A 73 13.31 39.90 38.05
CA LYS A 73 13.37 41.29 37.56
C LYS A 73 12.48 41.46 36.31
N PRO A 74 11.97 42.66 36.00
CA PRO A 74 11.27 42.88 34.74
C PRO A 74 12.25 42.77 33.55
N PHE A 75 11.75 42.32 32.40
CA PHE A 75 12.49 42.36 31.15
C PHE A 75 12.55 43.81 30.65
N LEU A 76 13.77 44.34 30.44
CA LEU A 76 14.02 45.73 30.04
C LEU A 76 14.49 45.89 28.58
N ALA A 77 14.46 44.81 27.78
CA ALA A 77 14.86 44.81 26.36
C ALA A 77 16.32 45.24 26.08
N THR A 78 17.22 45.12 27.05
CA THR A 78 18.67 45.34 26.85
C THR A 78 19.39 44.18 26.16
N GLU A 79 18.74 43.01 26.11
CA GLU A 79 19.22 41.77 25.48
C GLU A 79 18.04 41.04 24.82
N SER A 80 18.29 39.97 24.07
CA SER A 80 17.21 39.14 23.52
C SER A 80 16.40 38.48 24.64
N PHE A 81 15.09 38.31 24.41
CA PHE A 81 14.22 37.70 25.43
C PHE A 81 14.66 36.26 25.78
N SER A 82 15.11 35.48 24.80
CA SER A 82 15.60 34.11 25.02
C SER A 82 16.80 34.07 25.97
N SER A 83 17.78 34.95 25.78
CA SER A 83 18.95 35.06 26.66
C SER A 83 18.54 35.52 28.05
N TRP A 84 17.72 36.58 28.13
CA TRP A 84 17.22 37.08 29.39
C TRP A 84 16.46 36.01 30.17
N PHE A 85 15.56 35.29 29.50
CA PHE A 85 14.78 34.22 30.10
C PHE A 85 15.69 33.13 30.66
N LYS A 86 16.66 32.65 29.87
CA LYS A 86 17.64 31.64 30.28
C LYS A 86 18.40 32.00 31.56
N TYR A 87 18.87 33.24 31.68
CA TYR A 87 19.72 33.66 32.82
C TYR A 87 18.94 34.18 34.02
N ARG A 88 17.65 34.52 33.87
CA ARG A 88 16.85 35.14 34.92
C ARG A 88 15.80 34.22 35.53
N PHE A 89 15.37 33.17 34.81
CA PHE A 89 14.47 32.17 35.36
C PHE A 89 15.24 31.08 36.11
N PRO A 90 14.61 30.44 37.11
CA PRO A 90 15.20 29.26 37.74
C PRO A 90 15.35 28.12 36.74
N GLU A 91 16.39 27.29 36.90
CA GLU A 91 16.61 26.11 36.04
C GLU A 91 15.39 25.17 36.03
N VAL A 92 14.69 25.10 37.16
CA VAL A 92 13.44 24.35 37.33
C VAL A 92 12.32 25.32 37.68
N ILE A 93 11.37 25.48 36.76
CA ILE A 93 10.22 26.37 36.93
C ILE A 93 9.10 25.61 37.63
N PRO A 94 8.68 26.03 38.85
CA PRO A 94 7.49 25.48 39.48
C PRO A 94 6.26 25.88 38.66
N VAL A 95 5.37 24.94 38.35
CA VAL A 95 4.13 25.19 37.59
C VAL A 95 2.92 24.62 38.32
N ASP A 96 1.83 25.39 38.36
CA ASP A 96 0.61 24.99 39.08
C ASP A 96 -0.24 24.07 38.18
N ARG A 97 -0.22 24.33 36.87
CA ARG A 97 -1.03 23.61 35.89
C ARG A 97 -0.27 23.40 34.58
N ILE A 98 -0.34 22.17 34.07
CA ILE A 98 0.12 21.80 32.73
C ILE A 98 -1.08 21.28 31.95
N ASP A 99 -1.44 21.97 30.87
CA ASP A 99 -2.45 21.58 29.89
C ASP A 99 -1.78 21.07 28.62
N LEU A 100 -2.08 19.83 28.27
CA LEU A 100 -1.64 19.16 27.06
C LEU A 100 -2.80 19.14 26.05
N LYS A 101 -2.60 19.78 24.91
CA LYS A 101 -3.49 19.68 23.75
C LYS A 101 -2.86 18.71 22.76
N VAL A 102 -3.44 17.52 22.66
CA VAL A 102 -3.04 16.55 21.63
C VAL A 102 -3.92 16.82 20.40
N PRO A 103 -3.34 17.23 19.26
CA PRO A 103 -4.08 17.36 18.02
C PRO A 103 -4.60 15.98 17.66
N LYS A 104 -5.91 15.78 17.82
CA LYS A 104 -6.57 14.59 17.32
C LYS A 104 -6.62 14.73 15.80
N VAL A 105 -5.62 14.19 15.10
CA VAL A 105 -5.82 13.89 13.68
C VAL A 105 -7.04 12.98 13.64
N PRO A 106 -8.15 13.40 13.03
CA PRO A 106 -9.38 12.65 13.16
C PRO A 106 -9.15 11.30 12.50
N PHE A 107 -9.40 10.21 13.25
CA PHE A 107 -9.23 8.83 12.78
C PHE A 107 -9.87 8.62 11.40
N THR A 108 -10.95 9.34 11.13
CA THR A 108 -11.68 9.36 9.86
C THR A 108 -10.78 9.70 8.67
N GLU A 109 -9.93 10.73 8.76
CA GLU A 109 -9.07 11.14 7.63
C GLU A 109 -8.05 10.06 7.28
N ARG A 110 -7.37 9.49 8.29
CA ARG A 110 -6.42 8.39 8.08
C ARG A 110 -7.13 7.17 7.52
N PHE A 111 -8.30 6.83 8.05
CA PHE A 111 -9.09 5.69 7.58
C PHE A 111 -9.50 5.85 6.11
N PHE A 112 -10.05 7.00 5.71
CA PHE A 112 -10.46 7.24 4.33
C PHE A 112 -9.26 7.24 3.36
N HIS A 113 -8.12 7.76 3.78
CA HIS A 113 -6.90 7.72 2.98
C HIS A 113 -6.46 6.27 2.68
N TRP A 114 -6.42 5.42 3.71
CA TRP A 114 -6.08 4.00 3.55
C TRP A 114 -7.15 3.23 2.77
N LEU A 115 -8.43 3.53 2.98
CA LEU A 115 -9.53 2.93 2.23
C LEU A 115 -9.41 3.27 0.74
N LEU A 116 -9.11 4.52 0.39
CA LEU A 116 -8.90 4.94 -0.98
C LEU A 116 -7.72 4.21 -1.63
N ILE A 117 -6.58 4.13 -0.93
CA ILE A 117 -5.41 3.37 -1.41
C ILE A 117 -5.78 1.89 -1.64
N ALA A 118 -6.50 1.27 -0.70
CA ALA A 118 -6.92 -0.12 -0.81
C ALA A 118 -7.86 -0.34 -1.99
N LEU A 119 -8.81 0.57 -2.23
CA LEU A 119 -9.72 0.50 -3.38
C LEU A 119 -8.98 0.66 -4.71
N LEU A 120 -8.04 1.60 -4.80
CA LEU A 120 -7.22 1.78 -5.99
C LEU A 120 -6.34 0.56 -6.26
N ALA A 121 -5.73 -0.03 -5.22
CA ALA A 121 -4.95 -1.25 -5.33
C ALA A 121 -5.82 -2.45 -5.79
N ALA A 122 -7.02 -2.59 -5.23
CA ALA A 122 -7.96 -3.64 -5.64
C ALA A 122 -8.40 -3.47 -7.10
N ALA A 123 -8.73 -2.25 -7.53
CA ALA A 123 -9.08 -1.94 -8.91
C ALA A 123 -7.92 -2.24 -9.88
N LEU A 124 -6.69 -1.86 -9.52
CA LEU A 124 -5.50 -2.17 -10.31
C LEU A 124 -5.27 -3.68 -10.41
N LEU A 125 -5.42 -4.42 -9.30
CA LEU A 125 -5.28 -5.88 -9.30
C LEU A 125 -6.30 -6.55 -10.22
N LEU A 126 -7.56 -6.08 -10.22
CA LEU A 126 -8.60 -6.59 -11.11
C LEU A 126 -8.27 -6.32 -12.59
N LEU A 127 -7.74 -5.13 -12.91
CA LEU A 127 -7.32 -4.79 -14.27
C LEU A 127 -6.13 -5.63 -14.75
N LEU A 128 -5.23 -6.01 -13.84
CA LEU A 128 -4.04 -6.82 -14.16
C LEU A 128 -4.30 -8.33 -14.09
N LEU A 129 -5.48 -8.77 -13.64
CA LEU A 129 -5.77 -10.17 -13.38
C LEU A 129 -5.55 -11.06 -14.62
N ALA A 130 -6.06 -10.67 -15.79
CA ALA A 130 -5.89 -11.46 -17.01
C ALA A 130 -4.41 -11.61 -17.40
N THR A 131 -3.65 -10.51 -17.27
CA THR A 131 -2.22 -10.48 -17.54
C THR A 131 -1.46 -11.40 -16.58
N LEU A 132 -1.78 -11.36 -15.28
CA LEU A 132 -1.18 -12.26 -14.28
C LEU A 132 -1.50 -13.73 -14.56
N VAL A 133 -2.75 -14.05 -14.92
CA VAL A 133 -3.16 -15.42 -15.29
C VAL A 133 -2.44 -15.89 -16.56
N TYR A 134 -2.31 -15.02 -17.57
CA TYR A 134 -1.56 -15.32 -18.78
C TYR A 134 -0.07 -15.55 -18.50
N LEU A 135 0.56 -14.70 -17.68
CA LEU A 135 1.96 -14.86 -17.28
C LEU A 135 2.16 -16.18 -16.51
N TYR A 136 1.24 -16.52 -15.62
CA TYR A 136 1.25 -17.78 -14.90
C TYR A 136 1.20 -18.99 -15.85
N PHE A 137 0.25 -19.05 -16.78
CA PHE A 137 0.18 -20.17 -17.73
C PHE A 137 1.36 -20.20 -18.70
N SER A 138 1.83 -19.04 -19.14
CA SER A 138 3.01 -18.89 -19.99
C SER A 138 4.26 -19.43 -19.30
N TRP A 139 4.45 -19.12 -18.02
CA TRP A 139 5.53 -19.65 -17.21
C TRP A 139 5.40 -21.17 -17.04
N ARG A 140 4.23 -21.66 -16.60
CA ARG A 140 3.98 -23.10 -16.42
C ARG A 140 4.18 -23.90 -17.71
N ALA A 141 3.77 -23.38 -18.86
CA ALA A 141 3.97 -23.99 -20.17
C ALA A 141 5.45 -24.05 -20.58
N GLY A 142 6.30 -23.16 -20.05
CA GLY A 142 7.75 -23.17 -20.31
C GLY A 142 8.53 -24.10 -19.39
N THR A 143 8.07 -24.31 -18.15
CA THR A 143 8.82 -25.07 -17.14
C THR A 143 8.34 -26.51 -16.93
N SER A 144 7.16 -26.87 -17.43
CA SER A 144 6.58 -28.20 -17.21
C SER A 144 7.16 -29.26 -18.15
N ARG A 145 7.25 -30.49 -17.66
CA ARG A 145 7.59 -31.68 -18.46
C ARG A 145 6.34 -32.26 -19.14
N GLU A 146 6.52 -33.08 -20.15
CA GLU A 146 5.42 -33.85 -20.77
C GLU A 146 4.90 -34.91 -19.78
N PRO A 147 3.58 -35.18 -19.73
CA PRO A 147 2.50 -34.65 -20.57
C PRO A 147 1.91 -33.31 -20.07
N GLN A 148 2.27 -32.86 -18.87
CA GLN A 148 1.70 -31.64 -18.25
C GLN A 148 1.92 -30.39 -19.09
N ARG A 149 3.04 -30.32 -19.82
CA ARG A 149 3.34 -29.24 -20.75
C ARG A 149 2.21 -29.00 -21.77
N LEU A 150 1.66 -30.07 -22.36
CA LEU A 150 0.57 -29.95 -23.35
C LEU A 150 -0.70 -29.37 -22.71
N TYR A 151 -1.02 -29.79 -21.48
CA TYR A 151 -2.14 -29.21 -20.74
C TYR A 151 -1.98 -27.69 -20.52
N TRP A 152 -0.79 -27.24 -20.12
CA TRP A 152 -0.55 -25.81 -19.91
C TRP A 152 -0.56 -25.00 -21.20
N ILE A 153 0.00 -25.55 -22.30
CA ILE A 153 -0.09 -24.92 -23.62
C ILE A 153 -1.56 -24.82 -24.06
N TYR A 154 -2.35 -25.89 -23.88
CA TYR A 154 -3.78 -25.88 -24.18
C TYR A 154 -4.54 -24.80 -23.39
N ARG A 155 -4.35 -24.74 -22.06
CA ARG A 155 -4.97 -23.72 -21.20
C ARG A 155 -4.53 -22.31 -21.57
N LEU A 156 -3.26 -22.11 -21.92
CA LEU A 156 -2.73 -20.83 -22.38
C LEU A 156 -3.40 -20.39 -23.68
N SER A 157 -3.48 -21.28 -24.68
CA SER A 157 -4.13 -21.01 -25.97
C SER A 157 -5.59 -20.62 -25.78
N LEU A 158 -6.35 -21.37 -24.96
CA LEU A 158 -7.73 -21.04 -24.66
C LEU A 158 -7.88 -19.72 -23.91
N MET A 159 -7.00 -19.43 -22.94
CA MET A 159 -7.02 -18.16 -22.21
C MET A 159 -6.81 -16.99 -23.17
N MET A 160 -5.85 -17.08 -24.08
CA MET A 160 -5.58 -16.03 -25.08
C MET A 160 -6.81 -15.79 -25.97
N LEU A 161 -7.40 -16.85 -26.51
CA LEU A 161 -8.59 -16.77 -27.35
C LEU A 161 -9.77 -16.16 -26.58
N ASN A 162 -10.01 -16.62 -25.35
CA ASN A 162 -11.08 -16.12 -24.50
C ASN A 162 -10.92 -14.62 -24.22
N GLN A 163 -9.70 -14.15 -23.94
CA GLN A 163 -9.48 -12.70 -23.75
C GLN A 163 -9.79 -11.90 -25.01
N LEU A 164 -9.52 -12.45 -26.19
CA LEU A 164 -9.84 -11.84 -27.49
C LEU A 164 -11.32 -11.98 -27.88
N GLY A 165 -12.14 -12.67 -27.08
CA GLY A 165 -13.58 -12.84 -27.32
C GLY A 165 -13.96 -14.13 -28.05
N PHE A 166 -13.00 -15.03 -28.28
CA PHE A 166 -13.26 -16.38 -28.81
C PHE A 166 -13.33 -17.34 -27.62
N GLU A 167 -14.52 -17.42 -27.02
CA GLU A 167 -14.81 -18.35 -25.94
C GLU A 167 -15.39 -19.65 -26.50
N ARG A 168 -14.98 -20.79 -25.94
CA ARG A 168 -15.55 -22.10 -26.26
C ARG A 168 -16.78 -22.31 -25.36
N VAL A 169 -17.98 -22.22 -25.92
CA VAL A 169 -19.22 -22.31 -25.14
C VAL A 169 -19.73 -23.76 -25.06
N ILE A 170 -20.07 -24.36 -26.19
CA ILE A 170 -20.72 -25.70 -26.27
C ILE A 170 -19.83 -26.71 -26.99
N ASP A 171 -19.05 -26.24 -27.97
CA ASP A 171 -18.29 -27.08 -28.88
C ASP A 171 -17.28 -27.98 -28.16
N THR A 172 -17.08 -29.17 -28.72
CA THR A 172 -15.95 -30.00 -28.30
C THR A 172 -14.63 -29.27 -28.61
N PRO A 173 -13.54 -29.55 -27.89
CA PRO A 173 -12.24 -28.92 -28.17
C PRO A 173 -11.79 -29.03 -29.62
N LEU A 174 -12.15 -30.11 -30.32
CA LEU A 174 -11.79 -30.34 -31.72
C LEU A 174 -12.68 -29.56 -32.68
N GLU A 175 -14.00 -29.53 -32.46
CA GLU A 175 -14.93 -28.71 -33.25
C GLU A 175 -14.58 -27.24 -33.11
N TYR A 176 -14.36 -26.77 -31.88
CA TYR A 176 -13.97 -25.39 -31.60
C TYR A 176 -12.69 -24.99 -32.37
N ALA A 177 -11.66 -25.84 -32.34
CA ALA A 177 -10.43 -25.59 -33.06
C ALA A 177 -10.63 -25.58 -34.59
N ARG A 178 -11.39 -26.56 -35.12
CA ARG A 178 -11.63 -26.74 -36.56
C ARG A 178 -12.52 -25.65 -37.15
N GLU A 179 -13.58 -25.27 -36.45
CA GLU A 179 -14.69 -24.48 -37.00
C GLU A 179 -14.56 -22.99 -36.65
N THR A 180 -13.94 -22.67 -35.51
CA THR A 180 -13.81 -21.28 -35.06
C THR A 180 -12.37 -20.77 -35.20
N VAL A 181 -11.39 -21.46 -34.59
CA VAL A 181 -10.06 -20.88 -34.42
C VAL A 181 -9.19 -20.98 -35.67
N ASP A 182 -9.01 -22.19 -36.21
CA ASP A 182 -8.10 -22.41 -37.34
C ASP A 182 -8.53 -21.64 -38.61
N PRO A 183 -9.83 -21.56 -38.99
CA PRO A 183 -10.26 -20.76 -40.14
C PRO A 183 -9.99 -19.26 -39.97
N GLN A 184 -10.09 -18.76 -38.75
CA GLN A 184 -9.95 -17.33 -38.48
C GLN A 184 -8.49 -16.88 -38.37
N PHE A 185 -7.66 -17.69 -37.70
CA PHE A 185 -6.28 -17.32 -37.38
C PHE A 185 -5.25 -18.03 -38.27
N GLY A 186 -5.66 -19.04 -39.04
CA GLY A 186 -4.74 -19.90 -39.79
C GLY A 186 -3.82 -20.71 -38.87
N THR A 187 -4.29 -21.03 -37.66
CA THR A 187 -3.52 -21.82 -36.68
C THR A 187 -3.62 -23.31 -36.99
N GLU A 188 -2.87 -24.11 -36.25
CA GLU A 188 -2.92 -25.57 -36.29
C GLU A 188 -3.42 -26.11 -34.93
N LEU A 189 -4.37 -25.39 -34.31
CA LEU A 189 -4.89 -25.72 -33.00
C LEU A 189 -5.57 -27.09 -33.02
N ARG A 190 -6.27 -27.46 -34.11
CA ARG A 190 -6.88 -28.78 -34.26
C ARG A 190 -5.83 -29.90 -34.16
N GLN A 191 -4.70 -29.75 -34.84
CA GLN A 191 -3.60 -30.72 -34.79
C GLN A 191 -3.01 -30.82 -33.38
N PHE A 192 -2.78 -29.68 -32.74
CA PHE A 192 -2.33 -29.64 -31.36
C PHE A 192 -3.31 -30.32 -30.40
N VAL A 193 -4.61 -30.07 -30.52
CA VAL A 193 -5.65 -30.67 -29.67
C VAL A 193 -5.69 -32.19 -29.85
N ASN A 194 -5.52 -32.70 -31.08
CA ASN A 194 -5.40 -34.15 -31.31
C ASN A 194 -4.20 -34.75 -30.58
N ILE A 195 -3.02 -34.12 -30.69
CA ILE A 195 -1.79 -34.57 -29.99
C ILE A 195 -1.98 -34.51 -28.47
N TYR A 196 -2.60 -33.44 -27.97
CA TYR A 196 -2.94 -33.29 -26.56
C TYR A 196 -3.91 -34.39 -26.08
N HIS A 197 -4.98 -34.69 -26.83
CA HIS A 197 -5.90 -35.77 -26.49
C HIS A 197 -5.22 -37.14 -26.51
N LYS A 198 -4.38 -37.40 -27.53
CA LYS A 198 -3.56 -38.61 -27.60
C LYS A 198 -2.70 -38.74 -26.33
N SER A 199 -1.96 -37.71 -25.96
CA SER A 199 -1.11 -37.70 -24.76
C SER A 199 -1.91 -37.82 -23.45
N LYS A 200 -3.14 -37.29 -23.40
CA LYS A 200 -3.98 -37.32 -22.19
C LYS A 200 -4.68 -38.65 -21.97
N TYR A 201 -5.11 -39.33 -23.03
CA TYR A 201 -5.95 -40.53 -22.94
C TYR A 201 -5.25 -41.81 -23.40
N SER A 202 -4.03 -41.73 -23.94
CA SER A 202 -3.21 -42.89 -24.32
C SER A 202 -1.91 -42.90 -23.52
N PRO A 203 -1.42 -44.08 -23.09
CA PRO A 203 -0.12 -44.22 -22.42
C PRO A 203 1.07 -44.08 -23.39
N LEU A 204 0.83 -43.92 -24.69
CA LEU A 204 1.88 -43.81 -25.70
C LEU A 204 2.67 -42.51 -25.57
N GLN A 205 4.00 -42.60 -25.66
CA GLN A 205 4.87 -41.44 -25.77
C GLN A 205 4.64 -40.71 -27.11
N LEU A 206 4.89 -39.41 -27.12
CA LEU A 206 4.82 -38.61 -28.34
C LEU A 206 5.90 -39.06 -29.31
N ALA A 207 5.54 -39.14 -30.60
CA ALA A 207 6.54 -39.31 -31.65
C ALA A 207 7.46 -38.08 -31.69
N GLU A 208 8.69 -38.24 -32.18
CA GLU A 208 9.67 -37.15 -32.24
C GLU A 208 9.14 -35.95 -33.06
N GLU A 209 8.41 -36.23 -34.15
CA GLU A 209 7.74 -35.22 -34.98
C GLU A 209 6.66 -34.45 -34.21
N GLU A 210 5.85 -35.15 -33.40
CA GLU A 210 4.82 -34.54 -32.55
C GLU A 210 5.46 -33.64 -31.48
N SER A 211 6.59 -34.05 -30.89
CA SER A 211 7.30 -33.24 -29.89
C SER A 211 7.89 -31.98 -30.51
N ARG A 212 8.49 -32.06 -31.71
CA ARG A 212 8.97 -30.89 -32.46
C ARG A 212 7.82 -29.93 -32.78
N PHE A 213 6.70 -30.45 -33.27
CA PHE A 213 5.50 -29.66 -33.52
C PHE A 213 5.02 -28.94 -32.25
N VAL A 214 4.91 -29.64 -31.11
CA VAL A 214 4.47 -29.04 -29.84
C VAL A 214 5.44 -27.95 -29.35
N ALA A 215 6.75 -28.12 -29.59
CA ALA A 215 7.74 -27.11 -29.23
C ALA A 215 7.53 -25.80 -29.98
N ASP A 216 7.22 -25.87 -31.27
CA ASP A 216 7.02 -24.70 -32.13
C ASP A 216 5.61 -24.11 -32.05
N PHE A 217 4.60 -24.97 -31.83
CA PHE A 217 3.18 -24.60 -31.82
C PHE A 217 2.90 -23.40 -30.94
N ARG A 218 3.42 -23.38 -29.70
CA ARG A 218 3.16 -22.28 -28.76
C ARG A 218 3.57 -20.92 -29.31
N LYS A 219 4.76 -20.83 -29.91
CA LYS A 219 5.30 -19.58 -30.45
C LYS A 219 4.49 -19.15 -31.67
N GLN A 220 4.30 -20.06 -32.62
CA GLN A 220 3.56 -19.79 -33.86
C GLN A 220 2.10 -19.44 -33.59
N PHE A 221 1.44 -20.14 -32.66
CA PHE A 221 0.06 -19.86 -32.26
C PHE A 221 -0.06 -18.44 -31.70
N LYS A 222 0.85 -18.03 -30.81
CA LYS A 222 0.87 -16.67 -30.26
C LYS A 222 1.07 -15.62 -31.33
N GLU A 223 2.02 -15.82 -32.23
CA GLU A 223 2.31 -14.90 -33.32
C GLU A 223 1.11 -14.76 -34.28
N LYS A 224 0.48 -15.87 -34.67
CA LYS A 224 -0.70 -15.85 -35.54
C LYS A 224 -1.91 -15.20 -34.87
N VAL A 225 -2.18 -15.52 -33.60
CA VAL A 225 -3.35 -15.00 -32.89
C VAL A 225 -3.18 -13.52 -32.55
N PHE A 226 -2.06 -13.11 -31.94
CA PHE A 226 -1.84 -11.70 -31.59
C PHE A 226 -1.44 -10.84 -32.79
N GLY A 227 -0.86 -11.40 -33.85
CA GLY A 227 -0.53 -10.68 -35.07
C GLY A 227 -1.74 -10.13 -35.83
N ARG A 228 -2.95 -10.60 -35.53
CA ARG A 228 -4.21 -10.05 -36.07
C ARG A 228 -4.68 -8.78 -35.37
N TYR A 229 -4.11 -8.44 -34.21
CA TYR A 229 -4.52 -7.32 -33.38
C TYR A 229 -3.37 -6.35 -33.17
N SER A 230 -3.70 -5.07 -33.03
CA SER A 230 -2.75 -4.10 -32.51
C SER A 230 -2.44 -4.37 -31.04
N TYR A 231 -1.27 -3.93 -30.58
CA TYR A 231 -0.87 -4.04 -29.18
C TYR A 231 -1.92 -3.44 -28.21
N TRP A 232 -2.54 -2.32 -28.59
CA TRP A 232 -3.56 -1.65 -27.79
C TRP A 232 -4.87 -2.42 -27.71
N GLU A 233 -5.27 -3.10 -28.79
CA GLU A 233 -6.45 -3.97 -28.77
C GLU A 233 -6.22 -5.19 -27.88
N VAL A 234 -5.03 -5.80 -27.95
CA VAL A 234 -4.67 -6.88 -27.04
C VAL A 234 -4.72 -6.40 -25.60
N LEU A 235 -4.09 -5.26 -25.29
CA LEU A 235 -4.09 -4.71 -23.93
C LEU A 235 -5.51 -4.40 -23.43
N LYS A 236 -6.34 -3.75 -24.24
CA LYS A 236 -7.74 -3.44 -23.92
C LYS A 236 -8.58 -4.71 -23.70
N ASN A 237 -8.34 -5.75 -24.48
CA ASN A 237 -9.04 -7.02 -24.31
C ASN A 237 -8.60 -7.72 -23.01
N PHE A 238 -7.33 -7.61 -22.63
CA PHE A 238 -6.78 -8.19 -21.41
C PHE A 238 -7.15 -7.43 -20.14
N THR A 239 -7.63 -6.18 -20.21
CA THR A 239 -8.19 -5.48 -19.03
C THR A 239 -9.64 -5.88 -18.72
N ASN A 240 -10.28 -6.68 -19.58
CA ASN A 240 -11.64 -7.15 -19.37
C ASN A 240 -11.70 -8.31 -18.36
N PHE A 241 -11.71 -7.97 -17.07
CA PHE A 241 -11.70 -8.96 -15.99
C PHE A 241 -12.89 -9.93 -16.03
N ILE A 242 -14.05 -9.53 -16.59
CA ILE A 242 -15.23 -10.41 -16.69
C ILE A 242 -14.92 -11.64 -17.55
N ARG A 243 -14.20 -11.45 -18.66
CA ARG A 243 -13.75 -12.57 -19.52
C ARG A 243 -12.80 -13.49 -18.76
N THR A 244 -11.89 -12.94 -17.96
CA THR A 244 -10.99 -13.73 -17.11
C THR A 244 -11.74 -14.56 -16.08
N LEU A 245 -12.72 -13.96 -15.38
CA LEU A 245 -13.54 -14.69 -14.42
C LEU A 245 -14.33 -15.82 -15.08
N ARG A 246 -14.95 -15.56 -16.23
CA ARG A 246 -15.63 -16.61 -17.01
C ARG A 246 -14.69 -17.76 -17.35
N PHE A 247 -13.48 -17.47 -17.83
CA PHE A 247 -12.49 -18.50 -18.15
C PHE A 247 -12.04 -19.32 -16.94
N LEU A 248 -11.86 -18.67 -15.77
CA LEU A 248 -11.44 -19.36 -14.55
C LEU A 248 -12.57 -20.20 -13.92
N LEU A 249 -13.82 -19.76 -14.07
CA LEU A 249 -15.00 -20.43 -13.54
C LEU A 249 -15.59 -21.47 -14.49
N ALA A 250 -15.32 -21.36 -15.79
CA ALA A 250 -15.66 -22.39 -16.78
C ALA A 250 -14.87 -23.67 -16.46
N ARG A 251 -15.58 -24.64 -15.88
CA ARG A 251 -15.08 -25.99 -15.59
C ARG A 251 -15.25 -26.89 -16.81
#